data_AF-A0A239LSJ9-F1
#
_entry.id   AF-A0A239LSJ9-F1
#
_cell.length_a   1.000
_cell.length_b   1.000
_cell.length_c   1.000
_cell.angle_alpha   90.00
_cell.angle_beta   90.00
_cell.angle_gamma   90.00
#
_symmetry.space_group_name_H-M   'P 1'
#
loop_
_entity.id
_entity.type
_entity.pdbx_description
1 polymer ?
#
loop_
_entity_poly.entity_id
_entity_poly.type
_entity_poly.pdbx_seq_one_letter_code
_entity_poly.pdbx_strand_id
1 'polypeptide(L)'
;MEPASERNLHWLRDLLTQASLQAEQASANTWTHMAFNGNGSEAAFLTDISSGTPAMDQLHHDVFQALDQLSTVPDQEFAARFGAFVHQLEQAFLREEEWMEEVELPSHRPHQEQHARVLGALHNVHMRVMEGNLGLGREVTDQLLPLWFAFHMSTMDTTLAHAMQSRAAINKARSRRAPTLS
;
A
#
# COMPACT_ATOMS: atom_id res chain seq x y z
N MET A 1 28.62 10.80 -18.64
CA MET A 1 28.74 9.81 -17.56
C MET A 1 27.90 10.37 -16.42
N GLU A 2 26.67 9.89 -16.23
CA GLU A 2 25.81 10.40 -15.14
C GLU A 2 26.45 10.10 -13.78
N PRO A 3 26.30 10.97 -12.76
CA PRO A 3 26.66 10.66 -11.38
C PRO A 3 25.90 9.42 -10.85
N ALA A 4 26.52 8.69 -9.92
CA ALA A 4 25.94 7.47 -9.34
C ALA A 4 24.61 7.70 -8.60
N SER A 5 24.36 8.94 -8.15
CA SER A 5 23.09 9.37 -7.56
C SER A 5 21.93 9.39 -8.57
N GLU A 6 22.18 9.75 -9.83
CA GLU A 6 21.16 9.79 -10.90
C GLU A 6 20.81 8.38 -11.41
N ARG A 7 21.80 7.48 -11.55
CA ARG A 7 21.57 6.07 -11.90
C ARG A 7 20.70 5.32 -10.89
N ASN A 8 20.87 5.61 -9.60
CA ASN A 8 20.06 4.99 -8.55
C ASN A 8 18.65 5.58 -8.44
N LEU A 9 18.40 6.78 -8.99
CA LEU A 9 17.05 7.33 -9.17
C LEU A 9 16.38 6.75 -10.40
N HIS A 10 17.14 6.49 -11.46
CA HIS A 10 16.62 5.81 -12.66
C HIS A 10 16.11 4.41 -12.33
N TRP A 11 16.81 3.61 -11.51
CA TRP A 11 16.31 2.29 -11.07
C TRP A 11 15.03 2.37 -10.22
N LEU A 12 14.94 3.36 -9.32
CA LEU A 12 13.80 3.55 -8.41
C LEU A 12 12.58 4.06 -9.19
N ARG A 13 12.80 5.01 -10.10
CA ARG A 13 11.80 5.48 -11.06
C ARG A 13 11.41 4.38 -12.02
N ASP A 14 12.33 3.57 -12.54
CA ASP A 14 12.01 2.44 -13.43
C ASP A 14 11.23 1.35 -12.70
N LEU A 15 11.55 1.04 -11.44
CA LEU A 15 10.82 0.06 -10.65
C LEU A 15 9.39 0.54 -10.36
N LEU A 16 9.25 1.80 -9.93
CA LEU A 16 7.95 2.41 -9.64
C LEU A 16 7.16 2.70 -10.93
N THR A 17 7.83 3.00 -12.04
CA THR A 17 7.23 3.20 -13.37
C THR A 17 6.83 1.87 -13.99
N GLN A 18 7.61 0.80 -13.86
CA GLN A 18 7.19 -0.54 -14.31
C GLN A 18 5.98 -1.03 -13.52
N ALA A 19 5.95 -0.79 -12.20
CA ALA A 19 4.76 -1.02 -11.39
C ALA A 19 3.57 -0.15 -11.85
N SER A 20 3.81 1.12 -12.15
CA SER A 20 2.78 2.05 -12.69
C SER A 20 2.30 1.69 -14.09
N LEU A 21 3.14 1.14 -14.97
CA LEU A 21 2.77 0.72 -16.32
C LEU A 21 1.93 -0.57 -16.30
N GLN A 22 2.23 -1.46 -15.35
CA GLN A 22 1.37 -2.60 -15.05
C GLN A 22 0.03 -2.13 -14.44
N ALA A 23 0.03 -1.01 -13.71
CA ALA A 23 -1.16 -0.36 -13.17
C ALA A 23 -2.07 0.31 -14.21
N GLU A 24 -1.50 1.06 -15.14
CA GLU A 24 -2.23 1.71 -16.23
C GLU A 24 -2.97 0.70 -17.12
N GLN A 25 -2.43 -0.51 -17.24
CA GLN A 25 -3.06 -1.61 -17.98
C GLN A 25 -4.15 -2.34 -17.17
N ALA A 26 -4.20 -2.13 -15.85
CA ALA A 26 -5.14 -2.77 -14.93
C ALA A 26 -6.24 -1.84 -14.39
N SER A 27 -6.11 -0.51 -14.52
CA SER A 27 -6.92 0.46 -13.77
C SER A 27 -7.97 1.18 -14.60
N ALA A 28 -9.21 1.15 -14.10
CA ALA A 28 -10.29 2.10 -14.40
C ALA A 28 -10.58 2.99 -13.16
N ASN A 29 -9.59 3.22 -12.29
CA ASN A 29 -9.80 3.75 -10.94
C ASN A 29 -9.51 5.26 -10.90
N THR A 30 -10.50 6.04 -10.47
CA THR A 30 -10.56 7.52 -10.40
C THR A 30 -9.79 8.15 -9.25
N TRP A 31 -9.19 7.35 -8.36
CA TRP A 31 -8.68 7.82 -7.07
C TRP A 31 -7.47 8.76 -7.16
N THR A 32 -6.62 8.61 -8.19
CA THR A 32 -5.47 9.49 -8.45
C THR A 32 -5.86 10.96 -8.65
N HIS A 33 -7.13 11.26 -8.99
CA HIS A 33 -7.61 12.63 -9.17
C HIS A 33 -8.33 13.21 -7.93
N MET A 34 -8.84 12.37 -7.01
CA MET A 34 -9.66 12.82 -5.89
C MET A 34 -8.85 13.20 -4.64
N ALA A 35 -7.77 12.46 -4.34
CA ALA A 35 -6.92 12.75 -3.18
C ALA A 35 -6.07 14.03 -3.35
N PHE A 36 -5.61 14.31 -4.58
CA PHE A 36 -4.70 15.42 -4.86
C PHE A 36 -5.32 16.82 -4.87
N ASN A 37 -6.65 16.92 -5.00
CA ASN A 37 -7.34 18.21 -5.09
C ASN A 37 -7.97 18.67 -3.76
N GLY A 38 -7.79 17.91 -2.66
CA GLY A 38 -8.30 18.27 -1.33
C GLY A 38 -9.83 18.42 -1.22
N ASN A 39 -10.57 17.96 -2.24
CA ASN A 39 -12.01 18.19 -2.38
C ASN A 39 -12.82 16.87 -2.43
N GLY A 40 -12.18 15.73 -2.20
CA GLY A 40 -12.82 14.42 -2.10
C GLY A 40 -13.37 14.17 -0.70
N SER A 41 -14.65 13.80 -0.58
CA SER A 41 -15.20 13.38 0.72
C SER A 41 -14.56 12.06 1.16
N GLU A 42 -14.32 11.89 2.46
CA GLU A 42 -13.91 10.63 3.11
C GLU A 42 -14.75 9.43 2.64
N ALA A 43 -16.05 9.63 2.43
CA ALA A 43 -16.95 8.61 1.88
C ALA A 43 -16.62 8.17 0.44
N ALA A 44 -16.14 9.07 -0.41
CA ALA A 44 -15.71 8.76 -1.78
C ALA A 44 -14.36 8.03 -1.77
N PHE A 45 -13.45 8.45 -0.89
CA PHE A 45 -12.20 7.75 -0.60
C PHE A 45 -12.45 6.30 -0.15
N LEU A 46 -13.30 6.10 0.85
CA LEU A 46 -13.67 4.78 1.38
C LEU A 46 -14.36 3.88 0.35
N THR A 47 -15.08 4.46 -0.61
CA THR A 47 -15.71 3.70 -1.70
C THR A 47 -14.67 3.15 -2.68
N ASP A 48 -13.65 3.95 -3.00
CA ASP A 48 -12.60 3.57 -3.95
C ASP A 48 -11.57 2.59 -3.36
N ILE A 49 -11.41 2.52 -2.03
CA ILE A 49 -10.48 1.60 -1.35
C ILE A 49 -11.13 0.36 -0.73
N SER A 50 -12.46 0.20 -0.83
CA SER A 50 -13.13 -0.92 -0.18
C SER A 50 -12.86 -2.23 -0.91
N SER A 51 -12.28 -3.19 -0.18
CA SER A 51 -12.09 -4.58 -0.58
C SER A 51 -13.31 -5.47 -0.27
N GLY A 52 -14.30 -4.93 0.45
CA GLY A 52 -15.41 -5.67 1.04
C GLY A 52 -15.02 -6.50 2.28
N THR A 53 -13.76 -6.42 2.73
CA THR A 53 -13.26 -7.09 3.93
C THR A 53 -12.95 -6.04 5.00
N PRO A 54 -13.79 -5.87 6.04
CA PRO A 54 -13.68 -4.74 6.97
C PRO A 54 -12.31 -4.55 7.64
N ALA A 55 -11.60 -5.65 7.92
CA ALA A 55 -10.26 -5.59 8.51
C ALA A 55 -9.21 -5.02 7.53
N MET A 56 -9.30 -5.38 6.25
CA MET A 56 -8.42 -4.87 5.20
C MET A 56 -8.76 -3.41 4.86
N ASP A 57 -10.06 -3.08 4.77
CA ASP A 57 -10.51 -1.70 4.52
C ASP A 57 -9.99 -0.75 5.60
N GLN A 58 -10.02 -1.17 6.87
CA GLN A 58 -9.46 -0.39 7.98
C GLN A 58 -7.93 -0.25 7.85
N LEU A 59 -7.24 -1.34 7.51
CA LEU A 59 -5.79 -1.32 7.33
C LEU A 59 -5.36 -0.36 6.22
N HIS A 60 -6.05 -0.40 5.07
CA HIS A 60 -5.80 0.50 3.94
C HIS A 60 -6.10 1.95 4.33
N HIS A 61 -7.23 2.20 4.99
CA HIS A 61 -7.56 3.54 5.51
C HIS A 61 -6.43 4.10 6.37
N ASP A 62 -5.91 3.32 7.33
CA ASP A 62 -4.87 3.77 8.26
C ASP A 62 -3.56 4.12 7.52
N VAL A 63 -3.18 3.31 6.51
CA VAL A 63 -2.01 3.58 5.65
C VAL A 63 -2.17 4.87 4.86
N PHE A 64 -3.32 5.09 4.22
CA PHE A 64 -3.56 6.30 3.44
C PHE A 64 -3.68 7.54 4.32
N GLN A 65 -4.26 7.42 5.50
CA GLN A 65 -4.29 8.50 6.47
C GLN A 65 -2.87 8.89 6.89
N ALA A 66 -1.97 7.92 7.11
CA ALA A 66 -0.57 8.19 7.41
C ALA A 66 0.16 8.84 6.22
N LEU A 67 -0.16 8.44 4.99
CA LEU A 67 0.41 9.03 3.78
C LEU A 67 -0.04 10.49 3.57
N ASP A 68 -1.32 10.80 3.80
CA ASP A 68 -1.87 12.15 3.73
C ASP A 68 -1.29 13.08 4.82
N GLN A 69 -1.10 12.55 6.03
CA GLN A 69 -0.39 13.27 7.07
C GLN A 69 1.05 13.58 6.64
N LEU A 70 1.75 12.61 6.04
CA LEU A 70 3.13 12.79 5.57
C LEU A 70 3.24 13.82 4.44
N SER A 71 2.28 13.89 3.52
CA SER A 71 2.31 14.87 2.41
C SER A 71 2.20 16.32 2.91
N THR A 72 1.49 16.54 4.02
CA THR A 72 1.19 17.87 4.56
C THR A 72 2.16 18.35 5.64
N VAL A 73 3.09 17.52 6.13
CA VAL A 73 4.00 17.95 7.20
C VAL A 73 5.04 18.99 6.74
N PRO A 74 5.41 19.94 7.62
CA PRO A 74 6.49 20.88 7.34
C PRO A 74 7.84 20.19 7.13
N ASP A 75 8.72 20.81 6.34
CA ASP A 75 10.07 20.28 6.01
C ASP A 75 10.88 19.85 7.24
N GLN A 76 10.78 20.62 8.33
CA GLN A 76 11.50 20.36 9.59
C GLN A 76 11.08 19.05 10.28
N GLU A 77 9.88 18.56 10.00
CA GLU A 77 9.33 17.31 10.55
C GLU A 77 9.37 16.15 9.55
N PHE A 78 9.52 16.47 8.25
CA PHE A 78 9.34 15.53 7.16
C PHE A 78 10.20 14.27 7.30
N ALA A 79 11.49 14.40 7.62
CA ALA A 79 12.37 13.23 7.76
C ALA A 79 11.91 12.26 8.85
N ALA A 80 11.57 12.78 10.04
CA ALA A 80 11.09 11.97 11.15
C ALA A 80 9.74 11.30 10.82
N ARG A 81 8.84 12.04 10.15
CA ARG A 81 7.53 11.54 9.74
C ARG A 81 7.62 10.51 8.62
N PHE A 82 8.57 10.67 7.70
CA PHE A 82 8.83 9.70 6.64
C PHE A 82 9.25 8.36 7.24
N GLY A 83 10.20 8.35 8.17
CA GLY A 83 10.59 7.13 8.89
C GLY A 83 9.43 6.47 9.65
N ALA A 84 8.59 7.28 10.31
CA ALA A 84 7.40 6.77 11.01
C ALA A 84 6.35 6.18 10.06
N PHE A 85 6.17 6.75 8.87
CA PHE A 85 5.31 6.20 7.83
C PHE A 85 5.84 4.87 7.31
N VAL A 86 7.14 4.78 7.01
CA VAL A 86 7.76 3.51 6.57
C VAL A 86 7.53 2.42 7.60
N HIS A 87 7.72 2.73 8.89
CA HIS A 87 7.46 1.76 9.95
C HIS A 87 5.99 1.32 10.03
N GLN A 88 5.03 2.24 9.89
CA GLN A 88 3.61 1.89 9.85
C GLN A 88 3.28 0.99 8.65
N LEU A 89 3.88 1.27 7.50
CA LEU A 89 3.69 0.45 6.31
C LEU A 89 4.27 -0.96 6.46
N GLU A 90 5.41 -1.12 7.13
CA GLU A 90 5.94 -2.44 7.50
C GLU A 90 4.95 -3.23 8.35
N GLN A 91 4.34 -2.59 9.36
CA GLN A 91 3.33 -3.25 10.20
C GLN A 91 2.08 -3.64 9.41
N ALA A 92 1.66 -2.81 8.45
CA ALA A 92 0.54 -3.13 7.59
C ALA A 92 0.83 -4.35 6.70
N PHE A 93 2.00 -4.39 6.06
CA PHE A 93 2.37 -5.55 5.24
C PHE A 93 2.54 -6.82 6.07
N LEU A 94 3.16 -6.75 7.24
CA LEU A 94 3.21 -7.90 8.16
C LEU A 94 1.80 -8.44 8.46
N ARG A 95 0.82 -7.55 8.67
CA ARG A 95 -0.56 -7.97 8.93
C ARG A 95 -1.22 -8.63 7.72
N GLU A 96 -1.01 -8.11 6.51
CA GLU A 96 -1.48 -8.76 5.29
C GLU A 96 -0.80 -10.10 5.06
N GLU A 97 0.50 -10.21 5.32
CA GLU A 97 1.26 -11.46 5.22
C GLU A 97 0.73 -12.54 6.16
N GLU A 98 0.39 -12.19 7.40
CA GLU A 98 -0.31 -13.08 8.33
C GLU A 98 -1.65 -13.57 7.73
N TRP A 99 -2.44 -12.67 7.15
CA TRP A 99 -3.69 -13.06 6.49
C TRP A 99 -3.46 -13.98 5.29
N MET A 100 -2.42 -13.74 4.50
CA MET A 100 -2.04 -14.61 3.38
C MET A 100 -1.73 -16.04 3.86
N GLU A 101 -1.05 -16.18 4.99
CA GLU A 101 -0.80 -17.48 5.61
C GLU A 101 -2.09 -18.14 6.13
N GLU A 102 -2.94 -17.38 6.85
CA GLU A 102 -4.20 -17.89 7.43
C GLU A 102 -5.18 -18.46 6.39
N VAL A 103 -5.22 -17.84 5.20
CA VAL A 103 -6.07 -18.26 4.07
C VAL A 103 -5.35 -19.17 3.08
N GLU A 104 -4.09 -19.51 3.34
CA GLU A 104 -3.25 -20.37 2.49
C GLU A 104 -3.17 -19.83 1.05
N LEU A 105 -2.94 -18.52 0.90
CA LEU A 105 -2.99 -17.83 -0.38
C LEU A 105 -1.91 -18.40 -1.35
N PRO A 106 -2.29 -18.94 -2.53
CA PRO A 106 -1.31 -19.49 -3.47
C PRO A 106 -0.28 -18.47 -3.98
N SER A 107 -0.68 -17.20 -4.09
CA SER A 107 0.15 -16.09 -4.55
C SER A 107 0.89 -15.33 -3.44
N HIS A 108 1.04 -15.89 -2.22
CA HIS A 108 1.69 -15.19 -1.11
C HIS A 108 3.13 -14.75 -1.44
N ARG A 109 3.93 -15.61 -2.10
CA ARG A 109 5.34 -15.29 -2.42
C ARG A 109 5.52 -14.07 -3.34
N PRO A 110 4.88 -14.00 -4.52
CA PRO A 110 4.99 -12.80 -5.36
C PRO A 110 4.40 -11.55 -4.68
N HIS A 111 3.43 -11.69 -3.77
CA HIS A 111 2.87 -10.57 -2.99
C HIS A 111 3.89 -10.01 -2.00
N GLN A 112 4.47 -10.88 -1.17
CA GLN A 112 5.57 -10.56 -0.25
C GLN A 112 6.76 -9.93 -0.97
N GLU A 113 7.08 -10.40 -2.19
CA GLU A 113 8.16 -9.82 -2.98
C GLU A 113 7.88 -8.37 -3.39
N GLN A 114 6.62 -8.03 -3.72
CA GLN A 114 6.24 -6.63 -4.00
C GLN A 114 6.34 -5.75 -2.75
N HIS A 115 5.87 -6.25 -1.60
CA HIS A 115 6.03 -5.57 -0.30
C HIS A 115 7.51 -5.31 0.02
N ALA A 116 8.37 -6.34 -0.10
CA ALA A 116 9.79 -6.20 0.16
C ALA A 116 10.48 -5.21 -0.79
N ARG A 117 10.09 -5.20 -2.08
CA ARG A 117 10.63 -4.27 -3.08
C ARG A 117 10.27 -2.82 -2.77
N VAL A 118 9.01 -2.53 -2.44
CA VAL A 118 8.59 -1.16 -2.12
C VAL A 118 9.20 -0.69 -0.80
N LEU A 119 9.27 -1.55 0.24
CA LEU A 119 9.94 -1.22 1.49
C LEU A 119 11.45 -0.96 1.29
N GLY A 120 12.13 -1.78 0.48
CA GLY A 120 13.53 -1.55 0.13
C GLY A 120 13.75 -0.21 -0.57
N ALA A 121 12.85 0.16 -1.49
CA ALA A 121 12.87 1.46 -2.15
C ALA A 121 12.66 2.61 -1.15
N LEU A 122 11.68 2.49 -0.25
CA LEU A 122 11.39 3.51 0.76
C LEU A 122 12.50 3.69 1.78
N HIS A 123 13.17 2.63 2.21
CA HIS A 123 14.36 2.75 3.07
C HIS A 123 15.49 3.53 2.39
N ASN A 124 15.73 3.30 1.09
CA ASN A 124 16.71 4.06 0.33
C ASN A 124 16.32 5.55 0.19
N VAL A 125 15.03 5.84 0.03
CA VAL A 125 14.52 7.22 -0.01
C VAL A 125 14.67 7.88 1.36
N HIS A 126 14.32 7.18 2.44
CA HIS A 126 14.43 7.69 3.81
C HIS A 126 15.87 8.11 4.14
N MET A 127 16.86 7.30 3.76
CA MET A 127 18.28 7.65 3.91
C MET A 127 18.62 9.00 3.24
N ARG A 128 18.15 9.22 2.01
CA ARG A 128 18.39 10.48 1.26
C ARG A 128 17.62 11.66 1.85
N VAL A 129 16.42 11.42 2.38
CA VAL A 129 15.63 12.42 3.09
C VAL A 129 16.37 12.87 4.35
N MET A 130 16.97 11.95 5.10
CA MET A 130 17.82 12.27 6.27
C MET A 130 19.07 13.07 5.89
N GLU A 131 19.58 12.89 4.66
CA GLU A 131 20.68 13.69 4.10
C GLU A 131 20.23 15.06 3.53
N GLY A 132 18.95 15.41 3.68
CA GLY A 132 18.39 16.70 3.29
C GLY A 132 17.72 16.73 1.90
N ASN A 133 17.65 15.60 1.19
CA ASN A 133 16.92 15.52 -0.08
C ASN A 133 15.41 15.37 0.14
N LEU A 134 14.78 16.42 0.67
CA LEU A 134 13.33 16.43 0.91
C LEU A 134 12.53 16.37 -0.39
N GLY A 135 13.06 16.92 -1.48
CA GLY A 135 12.42 16.91 -2.80
C GLY A 135 12.14 15.50 -3.31
N LEU A 136 13.12 14.58 -3.16
CA LEU A 136 12.92 13.17 -3.50
C LEU A 136 11.86 12.52 -2.62
N GLY A 137 11.90 12.78 -1.31
CA GLY A 137 10.91 12.25 -0.38
C GLY A 137 9.49 12.67 -0.76
N ARG A 138 9.30 13.95 -1.08
CA ARG A 138 8.03 14.51 -1.54
C ARG A 138 7.59 13.95 -2.89
N GLU A 139 8.50 13.79 -3.86
CA GLU A 139 8.18 13.11 -5.14
C GLU A 139 7.64 11.69 -4.89
N VAL A 140 8.28 10.92 -4.01
CA VAL A 140 7.86 9.56 -3.70
C VAL A 140 6.53 9.52 -2.95
N THR A 141 6.39 10.34 -1.90
CA THR A 141 5.17 10.45 -1.08
C THR A 141 3.97 10.92 -1.91
N ASP A 142 4.16 11.99 -2.68
CA ASP A 142 3.05 12.66 -3.34
C ASP A 142 2.72 12.00 -4.67
N GLN A 143 3.68 11.43 -5.42
CA GLN A 143 3.41 10.98 -6.79
C GLN A 143 3.52 9.46 -6.96
N LEU A 144 4.61 8.85 -6.47
CA LEU A 144 4.92 7.47 -6.83
C LEU A 144 4.22 6.43 -5.95
N LEU A 145 4.16 6.66 -4.64
CA LEU A 145 3.49 5.74 -3.72
C LEU A 145 1.98 5.59 -3.98
N PRO A 146 1.21 6.69 -4.20
CA PRO A 146 -0.21 6.57 -4.51
C PRO A 146 -0.49 5.69 -5.74
N LEU A 147 0.34 5.81 -6.78
CA LEU A 147 0.22 4.99 -7.99
C LEU A 147 0.48 3.51 -7.72
N TRP A 148 1.52 3.21 -6.92
CA TRP A 148 1.84 1.85 -6.52
C TRP A 148 0.73 1.22 -5.68
N PHE A 149 0.17 1.94 -4.70
CA PHE A 149 -0.93 1.44 -3.88
C PHE A 149 -2.18 1.15 -4.72
N ALA A 150 -2.57 2.07 -5.60
CA ALA A 150 -3.72 1.88 -6.48
C ALA A 150 -3.59 0.59 -7.32
N PHE A 151 -2.38 0.30 -7.83
CA PHE A 151 -2.10 -0.94 -8.52
C PHE A 151 -2.18 -2.17 -7.62
N HIS A 152 -1.47 -2.13 -6.50
CA HIS A 152 -1.33 -3.25 -5.59
C HIS A 152 -2.70 -3.70 -5.07
N MET A 153 -3.53 -2.75 -4.67
CA MET A 153 -4.87 -3.01 -4.13
C MET A 153 -5.82 -3.59 -5.18
N SER A 154 -5.81 -3.01 -6.39
CA SER A 154 -6.68 -3.46 -7.49
C SER A 154 -6.31 -4.81 -8.10
N THR A 155 -5.16 -5.37 -7.72
CA THR A 155 -4.67 -6.65 -8.25
C THR A 155 -4.43 -7.68 -7.17
N MET A 156 -3.45 -7.46 -6.30
CA MET A 156 -2.98 -8.43 -5.32
C MET A 156 -3.90 -8.46 -4.09
N ASP A 157 -4.24 -7.30 -3.53
CA ASP A 157 -5.06 -7.25 -2.31
C ASP A 157 -6.50 -7.65 -2.58
N THR A 158 -7.04 -7.34 -3.76
CA THR A 158 -8.33 -7.87 -4.22
C THR A 158 -8.35 -9.41 -4.20
N THR A 159 -7.24 -10.05 -4.57
CA THR A 159 -7.13 -11.51 -4.54
C THR A 159 -7.12 -12.04 -3.09
N LEU A 160 -6.39 -11.37 -2.19
CA LEU A 160 -6.37 -11.71 -0.77
C LEU A 160 -7.76 -11.50 -0.11
N ALA A 161 -8.42 -10.38 -0.38
CA ALA A 161 -9.75 -10.05 0.12
C ALA A 161 -10.78 -11.12 -0.24
N HIS A 162 -10.80 -11.55 -1.51
CA HIS A 162 -11.68 -12.65 -1.95
C HIS A 162 -11.39 -13.97 -1.21
N ALA A 163 -10.12 -14.29 -0.95
CA ALA A 163 -9.75 -15.48 -0.18
C ALA A 163 -10.21 -15.38 1.29
N MET A 164 -10.03 -14.23 1.93
CA MET A 164 -10.48 -13.96 3.30
C MET A 164 -12.01 -14.09 3.43
N GLN A 165 -12.77 -13.50 2.51
CA GLN A 165 -14.23 -13.61 2.48
C GLN A 165 -14.69 -15.06 2.29
N SER A 166 -14.03 -15.80 1.41
CA SER A 166 -14.31 -17.22 1.17
C SER A 166 -14.06 -18.05 2.45
N ARG A 167 -12.92 -17.83 3.12
CA ARG A 167 -12.58 -18.49 4.39
C ARG A 167 -13.61 -18.16 5.49
N ALA A 168 -14.02 -16.91 5.62
CA ALA A 168 -15.03 -16.48 6.57
C ALA A 168 -16.40 -17.15 6.31
N ALA A 169 -16.82 -17.24 5.04
CA ALA A 169 -18.07 -17.90 4.66
C ALA A 169 -18.06 -19.40 5.01
N ILE A 170 -16.94 -20.09 4.73
CA ILE A 170 -16.76 -21.51 5.09
C ILE A 170 -16.83 -21.70 6.62
N ASN A 171 -16.15 -20.86 7.39
CA ASN A 171 -16.15 -20.92 8.85
C ASN A 171 -17.56 -20.72 9.42
N LYS A 172 -18.31 -19.74 8.90
CA LYS A 172 -19.71 -19.51 9.27
C LYS A 172 -20.61 -20.71 8.96
N ALA A 173 -20.43 -21.35 7.81
CA ALA A 173 -21.19 -22.53 7.43
C ALA A 173 -20.87 -23.74 8.32
N ARG A 174 -19.60 -23.94 8.71
CA ARG A 174 -19.17 -24.99 9.64
C ARG A 174 -19.75 -24.78 11.05
N SER A 175 -19.69 -23.56 11.57
CA SER A 175 -20.24 -23.21 12.89
C SER A 175 -21.76 -23.49 12.97
N ARG A 176 -22.51 -23.20 11.90
CA ARG A 176 -23.96 -23.47 11.83
C ARG A 176 -24.32 -24.96 11.77
N ARG A 177 -23.40 -25.83 11.37
CA ARG A 177 -23.63 -27.29 11.23
C ARG A 177 -23.19 -28.08 12.47
N ALA A 178 -22.52 -27.47 13.45
CA ALA A 178 -22.12 -28.16 14.67
C ALA A 178 -23.37 -28.56 15.49
N PRO A 179 -23.56 -29.85 15.82
CA PRO A 179 -24.71 -30.30 16.58
C PRO A 179 -24.68 -29.71 17.99
N THR A 180 -25.81 -29.17 18.44
CA THR A 180 -26.00 -28.73 19.83
C THR A 180 -26.02 -29.99 20.69
N LEU A 181 -24.91 -30.31 21.36
CA LEU A 181 -24.88 -31.35 22.38
C LEU A 181 -25.70 -30.85 23.56
N SER A 182 -26.86 -31.46 23.77
CA SER A 182 -27.72 -31.30 24.94
C SER A 182 -27.80 -32.61 25.71
#